data_AF-A0A944WCX3-F1
#
_entry.id   AF-A0A944WCX3-F1
#
_cell.length_a   1.000
_cell.length_b   1.000
_cell.length_c   1.000
_cell.angle_alpha   90.00
_cell.angle_beta   90.00
_cell.angle_gamma   90.00
#
_symmetry.space_group_name_H-M   'P 1'
#
loop_
_entity.id
_entity.type
_entity.pdbx_description
1 polymer ?
#
loop_
_entity_poly.entity_id
_entity_poly.type
_entity_poly.pdbx_seq_one_letter_code
_entity_poly.pdbx_strand_id
1 'polypeptide(L)'
;FPLKLGLSSTHHQLSHANDKNGQLNFAKYDHFLSEQLAYFFNRLEQFKDHKGSVLDNSIVLYGSGASTTPNPRNLPTLVAGGANMGLKHGTYWSQDATPMANLHLSILQSMGIEQESFADSTGTLSDSIFSV
;
A
#
# COMPACT_ATOMS: atom_id res chain seq x y z
N PHE A 1 -9.41 -2.08 -14.37
CA PHE A 1 -9.50 -2.90 -15.59
C PHE A 1 -10.33 -4.20 -15.47
N PRO A 2 -11.49 -4.25 -14.77
CA PRO A 2 -12.27 -5.51 -14.74
C PRO A 2 -12.71 -6.01 -16.13
N LEU A 3 -13.00 -5.08 -17.04
CA LEU A 3 -13.34 -5.37 -18.45
C LEU A 3 -12.28 -6.23 -19.16
N LYS A 4 -10.99 -6.09 -18.81
CA LYS A 4 -9.91 -6.91 -19.39
C LYS A 4 -9.95 -8.37 -18.93
N LEU A 5 -10.69 -8.66 -17.86
CA LEU A 5 -10.92 -10.02 -17.34
C LEU A 5 -12.27 -10.60 -17.77
N GLY A 6 -12.96 -9.93 -18.70
CA GLY A 6 -14.30 -10.31 -19.16
C GLY A 6 -15.42 -9.97 -18.16
N LEU A 7 -15.15 -9.14 -17.15
CA LEU A 7 -16.16 -8.71 -16.20
C LEU A 7 -16.87 -7.45 -16.71
N SER A 8 -18.21 -7.44 -16.69
CA SER A 8 -19.03 -6.32 -17.18
C SER A 8 -19.11 -5.14 -16.21
N SER A 9 -18.79 -5.34 -14.93
CA SER A 9 -18.88 -4.34 -13.88
C SER A 9 -17.57 -3.57 -13.67
N THR A 10 -17.65 -2.31 -13.21
CA THR A 10 -16.48 -1.52 -12.81
C THR A 10 -15.93 -1.95 -11.45
N HIS A 11 -14.70 -1.52 -11.08
CA HIS A 11 -14.15 -1.80 -9.73
C HIS A 11 -15.12 -1.35 -8.64
N HIS A 12 -15.64 -0.12 -8.75
CA HIS A 12 -16.56 0.45 -7.78
C HIS A 12 -17.85 -0.37 -7.65
N GLN A 13 -18.41 -0.84 -8.78
CA GLN A 13 -19.60 -1.69 -8.73
C GLN A 13 -19.30 -3.05 -8.07
N LEU A 14 -18.14 -3.65 -8.39
CA LEU A 14 -17.73 -4.92 -7.79
C LEU A 14 -17.54 -4.81 -6.27
N SER A 15 -17.04 -3.67 -5.76
CA SER A 15 -16.87 -3.47 -4.31
C SER A 15 -18.18 -3.39 -3.52
N HIS A 16 -19.32 -3.18 -4.19
CA HIS A 16 -20.65 -3.16 -3.54
C HIS A 16 -21.39 -4.50 -3.62
N ALA A 17 -20.82 -5.49 -4.30
CA ALA A 17 -21.47 -6.79 -4.42
C ALA A 17 -21.55 -7.49 -3.05
N ASN A 18 -22.73 -7.98 -2.68
CA ASN A 18 -22.93 -8.73 -1.43
C ASN A 18 -23.35 -10.19 -1.69
N ASP A 19 -23.66 -10.54 -2.94
CA ASP A 19 -23.95 -11.90 -3.34
C ASP A 19 -22.67 -12.68 -3.67
N LYS A 20 -22.76 -14.01 -3.63
CA LYS A 20 -21.63 -14.91 -3.88
C LYS A 20 -21.00 -14.71 -5.25
N ASN A 21 -21.78 -14.49 -6.31
CA ASN A 21 -21.25 -14.38 -7.66
C ASN A 21 -20.49 -13.06 -7.83
N GLY A 22 -21.04 -11.96 -7.31
CA GLY A 22 -20.36 -10.68 -7.32
C GLY A 22 -19.08 -10.68 -6.47
N GLN A 23 -19.09 -11.31 -5.30
CA GLN A 23 -17.88 -11.50 -4.47
C GLN A 23 -16.81 -12.35 -5.15
N LEU A 24 -17.19 -13.42 -5.87
CA LEU A 24 -16.24 -14.21 -6.67
C LEU A 24 -15.65 -13.41 -7.84
N ASN A 25 -16.45 -12.55 -8.49
CA ASN A 25 -15.96 -11.65 -9.53
C ASN A 25 -14.99 -10.59 -8.94
N PHE A 26 -15.29 -10.06 -7.75
CA PHE A 26 -14.40 -9.15 -7.07
C PHE A 26 -13.08 -9.82 -6.68
N ALA A 27 -13.13 -11.04 -6.11
CA ALA A 27 -11.94 -11.83 -5.79
C ALA A 27 -11.09 -12.16 -7.04
N LYS A 28 -11.72 -12.49 -8.18
CA LYS A 28 -11.01 -12.68 -9.46
C LYS A 28 -10.25 -11.41 -9.87
N TYR A 29 -10.89 -10.25 -9.70
CA TYR A 29 -10.26 -8.98 -10.03
C TYR A 29 -9.15 -8.59 -9.03
N ASP A 30 -9.35 -8.83 -7.74
CA ASP A 30 -8.36 -8.58 -6.69
C ASP A 30 -7.10 -9.45 -6.86
N HIS A 31 -7.28 -10.73 -7.21
CA HIS A 31 -6.19 -11.63 -7.57
C HIS A 31 -5.39 -11.09 -8.76
N PHE A 32 -6.06 -10.65 -9.82
CA PHE A 32 -5.39 -10.03 -10.96
C PHE A 32 -4.58 -8.79 -10.56
N LEU A 33 -5.12 -7.92 -9.68
CA LEU A 33 -4.37 -6.76 -9.19
C LEU A 33 -3.13 -7.18 -8.39
N SER A 34 -3.23 -8.25 -7.60
CA SER A 34 -2.09 -8.82 -6.88
C SER A 34 -1.03 -9.36 -7.83
N GLU A 35 -1.41 -10.02 -8.92
CA GLU A 35 -0.49 -10.45 -9.98
C GLU A 35 0.21 -9.26 -10.65
N GLN A 36 -0.53 -8.17 -10.92
CA GLN A 36 0.08 -6.96 -11.50
C GLN A 36 1.03 -6.27 -10.52
N LEU A 37 0.72 -6.28 -9.22
CA LEU A 37 1.59 -5.74 -8.19
C LEU A 37 2.88 -6.57 -8.05
N ALA A 38 2.76 -7.90 -8.05
CA ALA A 38 3.92 -8.80 -8.05
C ALA A 38 4.79 -8.61 -9.30
N TYR A 39 4.17 -8.46 -10.48
CA TYR A 39 4.88 -8.11 -11.70
C TYR A 39 5.61 -6.77 -11.56
N PHE A 40 4.95 -5.74 -11.02
CA PHE A 40 5.54 -4.43 -10.81
C PHE A 40 6.76 -4.49 -9.87
N PHE A 41 6.66 -5.20 -8.74
CA PHE A 41 7.81 -5.41 -7.84
C PHE A 41 8.95 -6.15 -8.53
N ASN A 42 8.66 -7.19 -9.30
CA ASN A 42 9.69 -7.92 -10.06
C ASN A 42 10.40 -6.98 -11.06
N ARG A 43 9.65 -6.10 -11.74
CA ARG A 43 10.24 -5.11 -12.62
C ARG A 43 11.16 -4.15 -11.87
N LEU A 44 10.74 -3.60 -10.74
CA LEU A 44 11.59 -2.70 -9.93
C LEU A 44 12.85 -3.42 -9.41
N GLU A 45 12.74 -4.69 -9.04
CA GLU A 45 13.85 -5.50 -8.55
C GLU A 45 14.90 -5.80 -9.65
N GLN A 46 14.46 -5.98 -10.90
CA GLN A 46 15.34 -6.30 -12.04
C GLN A 46 16.29 -5.17 -12.44
N PHE A 47 15.92 -3.92 -12.19
CA PHE A 47 16.74 -2.77 -12.59
C PHE A 47 17.63 -2.32 -11.45
N LYS A 48 18.90 -2.03 -11.78
CA LYS A 48 19.86 -1.47 -10.83
C LYS A 48 19.67 0.03 -10.69
N ASP A 49 19.76 0.49 -9.46
CA ASP A 49 19.85 1.89 -9.07
C ASP A 49 21.03 2.05 -8.11
N HIS A 50 21.45 3.30 -7.87
CA HIS A 50 22.65 3.74 -7.15
C HIS A 50 23.33 2.67 -6.28
N LYS A 51 22.62 2.19 -5.25
CA LYS A 51 22.97 1.01 -4.46
C LYS A 51 21.78 0.04 -4.49
N GLY A 52 21.94 -1.17 -5.01
CA GLY A 52 20.86 -2.17 -5.03
C GLY A 52 19.92 -2.07 -6.24
N SER A 53 18.68 -2.54 -6.09
CA SER A 53 17.65 -2.44 -7.12
C SER A 53 16.89 -1.10 -7.06
N VAL A 54 16.09 -0.77 -8.07
CA VAL A 54 15.13 0.36 -7.99
C VAL A 54 14.15 0.13 -6.84
N LEU A 55 13.77 -1.13 -6.57
CA LEU A 55 12.90 -1.47 -5.45
C LEU A 55 13.55 -1.17 -4.09
N ASP A 56 14.85 -1.44 -3.93
CA ASP A 56 15.58 -1.11 -2.69
C ASP A 56 15.60 0.40 -2.40
N ASN A 57 15.51 1.23 -3.45
CA ASN A 57 15.57 2.70 -3.39
C ASN A 57 14.22 3.38 -3.64
N SER A 58 13.11 2.64 -3.57
CA SER A 58 11.75 3.17 -3.74
C SER A 58 10.81 2.64 -2.67
N ILE A 59 9.93 3.48 -2.13
CA ILE A 59 8.83 3.04 -1.28
C ILE A 59 7.56 2.91 -2.13
N VAL A 60 6.94 1.73 -2.10
CA VAL A 60 5.64 1.49 -2.71
C VAL A 60 4.58 1.43 -1.61
N LEU A 61 3.70 2.43 -1.61
CA LEU A 61 2.49 2.46 -0.79
C LEU A 61 1.31 2.00 -1.66
N TYR A 62 0.70 0.86 -1.31
CA TYR A 62 -0.40 0.26 -2.06
C TYR A 62 -1.56 -0.09 -1.13
N GLY A 63 -2.79 0.26 -1.51
CA GLY A 63 -3.95 0.04 -0.65
C GLY A 63 -5.21 0.77 -1.11
N SER A 64 -6.13 0.96 -0.16
CA SER A 64 -7.40 1.67 -0.36
C SER A 64 -7.59 2.76 0.68
N GLY A 65 -8.25 3.86 0.29
CA GLY A 65 -8.73 4.89 1.21
C GLY A 65 -10.01 4.51 1.96
N ALA A 66 -10.54 3.30 1.75
CA ALA A 66 -11.72 2.78 2.45
C ALA A 66 -11.58 1.28 2.75
N SER A 67 -12.06 0.86 3.93
CA SER A 67 -12.17 -0.56 4.31
C SER A 67 -13.48 -1.18 3.83
N THR A 68 -14.60 -0.88 4.49
CA THR A 68 -15.96 -1.29 4.09
C THR A 68 -16.85 -0.06 4.02
N THR A 69 -17.31 0.34 2.82
CA THR A 69 -18.23 1.47 2.56
C THR A 69 -17.91 2.78 3.29
N PRO A 70 -17.62 3.85 2.53
CA PRO A 70 -16.44 4.73 2.70
C PRO A 70 -15.96 4.92 4.16
N ASN A 71 -15.53 3.84 4.81
CA ASN A 71 -15.02 3.89 6.18
C ASN A 71 -13.50 4.07 6.14
N PRO A 72 -12.96 5.20 6.64
CA PRO A 72 -11.52 5.47 6.59
C PRO A 72 -10.74 4.77 7.72
N ARG A 73 -11.36 3.83 8.45
CA ARG A 73 -10.73 3.08 9.55
C ARG A 73 -10.24 1.71 9.08
N ASN A 74 -9.12 1.26 9.65
CA ASN A 74 -8.49 -0.03 9.37
C ASN A 74 -8.30 -0.27 7.86
N LEU A 75 -7.60 0.66 7.22
CA LEU A 75 -7.41 0.66 5.77
C LEU A 75 -6.50 -0.48 5.33
N PRO A 76 -6.87 -1.26 4.29
CA PRO A 76 -5.97 -2.25 3.74
C PRO A 76 -4.77 -1.54 3.10
N THR A 77 -3.60 -1.69 3.72
CA THR A 77 -2.39 -0.94 3.37
C THR A 77 -1.18 -1.87 3.35
N LEU A 78 -0.43 -1.82 2.26
CA LEU A 78 0.85 -2.47 2.05
C LEU A 78 1.92 -1.40 1.84
N VAL A 79 3.06 -1.55 2.50
CA VAL A 79 4.26 -0.76 2.27
C VAL A 79 5.41 -1.71 1.92
N ALA A 80 6.05 -1.51 0.77
CA ALA A 80 7.10 -2.39 0.24
C ALA A 80 8.27 -1.61 -0.39
N GLY A 81 9.39 -2.29 -0.63
CA GLY A 81 10.63 -1.70 -1.16
C GLY A 81 11.47 -0.98 -0.10
N GLY A 82 12.25 0.02 -0.48
CA GLY A 82 12.85 0.97 0.45
C GLY A 82 13.85 0.38 1.45
N ALA A 83 14.48 -0.75 1.14
CA ALA A 83 15.48 -1.38 2.01
C ALA A 83 16.66 -0.43 2.31
N ASN A 84 17.07 0.40 1.34
CA ASN A 84 18.08 1.45 1.54
C ASN A 84 17.51 2.75 2.11
N MET A 85 16.20 2.81 2.31
CA MET A 85 15.47 3.93 2.92
C MET A 85 15.02 3.58 4.36
N GLY A 86 15.60 2.53 4.92
CA GLY A 86 15.35 2.11 6.31
C GLY A 86 14.08 1.28 6.51
N LEU A 87 13.31 0.94 5.47
CA LEU A 87 12.11 0.11 5.61
C LEU A 87 12.46 -1.34 5.95
N LYS A 88 11.85 -1.87 7.01
CA LYS A 88 11.94 -3.24 7.52
C LYS A 88 10.64 -3.99 7.21
N HIS A 89 10.73 -4.96 6.30
CA HIS A 89 9.59 -5.82 5.93
C HIS A 89 9.39 -6.97 6.93
N GLY A 90 8.32 -7.75 6.71
CA GLY A 90 8.05 -8.97 7.47
C GLY A 90 7.15 -8.77 8.70
N THR A 91 6.57 -7.58 8.85
CA THR A 91 5.76 -7.21 10.01
C THR A 91 4.33 -6.90 9.59
N TYR A 92 3.36 -7.42 10.33
CA TYR A 92 2.01 -6.87 10.38
C TYR A 92 1.99 -5.78 11.45
N TRP A 93 1.62 -4.56 11.07
CA TRP A 93 1.57 -3.43 11.99
C TRP A 93 0.12 -2.93 12.09
N SER A 94 -0.35 -2.75 13.32
CA SER A 94 -1.68 -2.22 13.62
C SER A 94 -1.63 -1.53 14.97
N GLN A 95 -2.22 -0.34 15.03
CA GLN A 95 -2.37 0.43 16.26
C GLN A 95 -3.73 1.12 16.23
N ASP A 96 -4.43 1.07 17.36
CA ASP A 96 -5.75 1.67 17.47
C ASP A 96 -5.69 3.19 17.32
N ALA A 97 -6.57 3.73 16.48
CA ALA A 97 -6.78 5.16 16.28
C ALA A 97 -5.55 5.97 15.79
N THR A 98 -4.54 5.33 15.20
CA THR A 98 -3.39 6.04 14.62
C THR A 98 -3.74 6.68 13.26
N PRO A 99 -3.50 7.99 13.06
CA PRO A 99 -3.71 8.63 11.78
C PRO A 99 -2.82 8.04 10.69
N MET A 100 -3.38 7.81 9.51
CA MET A 100 -2.61 7.37 8.32
C MET A 100 -1.52 8.40 7.95
N ALA A 101 -1.72 9.67 8.31
CA ALA A 101 -0.73 10.72 8.16
C ALA A 101 0.60 10.43 8.90
N ASN A 102 0.59 9.64 9.98
CA ASN A 102 1.82 9.24 10.67
C ASN A 102 2.70 8.33 9.78
N LEU A 103 2.08 7.47 8.95
CA LEU A 103 2.80 6.68 7.96
C LEU A 103 3.38 7.57 6.86
N HIS A 104 2.60 8.54 6.35
CA HIS A 104 3.09 9.49 5.34
C HIS A 104 4.26 10.32 5.85
N LEU A 105 4.19 10.82 7.10
CA LEU A 105 5.29 11.55 7.73
C LEU A 105 6.53 10.68 7.87
N SER A 106 6.36 9.40 8.27
CA SER A 106 7.47 8.44 8.36
C SER A 106 8.13 8.20 7.00
N ILE A 107 7.35 8.10 5.92
CA ILE A 107 7.88 7.97 4.55
C ILE A 107 8.67 9.22 4.16
N LEU A 108 8.15 10.43 4.39
CA LEU A 108 8.87 11.68 4.09
C LEU A 108 10.23 11.73 4.79
N GLN A 109 10.26 11.45 6.10
CA GLN A 109 11.51 11.47 6.86
C GLN A 109 12.48 10.37 6.41
N SER A 110 11.98 9.18 6.04
CA SER A 110 12.83 8.11 5.45
C SER A 110 13.49 8.50 4.12
N MET A 111 12.91 9.49 3.42
CA MET A 111 13.46 10.08 2.19
C MET A 111 14.43 11.24 2.46
N GLY A 112 14.70 11.56 3.73
CA GLY A 112 15.49 12.74 4.12
C GLY A 112 14.73 14.07 4.01
N ILE A 113 13.40 14.02 3.88
CA ILE A 113 12.55 15.22 3.86
C ILE A 113 12.14 15.52 5.31
N GLU A 114 12.88 16.42 5.94
CA GLU A 114 12.67 16.83 7.33
C GLU A 114 11.45 17.75 7.46
N GLN A 115 10.28 17.16 7.66
CA GLN A 115 9.06 17.86 8.04
C GLN A 115 8.70 17.52 9.49
N GLU A 116 8.25 18.52 10.25
CA GLU A 116 7.79 18.32 11.62
C GLU A 116 6.40 17.64 11.68
N SER A 117 5.57 17.85 10.65
CA SER A 117 4.22 17.29 10.56
C SER A 117 3.75 17.15 9.12
N PHE A 118 2.73 16.33 8.91
CA PHE A 118 2.01 16.18 7.64
C PHE A 118 0.52 15.97 7.91
N ALA A 119 -0.35 16.82 7.36
CA ALA A 119 -1.80 16.75 7.58
C ALA A 119 -2.18 16.66 9.07
N ASP A 120 -2.93 15.63 9.48
CA ASP A 120 -3.36 15.36 10.85
C ASP A 120 -2.38 14.42 11.61
N SER A 121 -1.12 14.33 11.17
CA SER A 121 -0.13 13.51 11.85
C SER A 121 0.11 13.97 13.28
N THR A 122 0.16 13.03 14.22
CA THR A 122 0.55 13.28 15.62
C THR A 122 2.00 12.92 15.91
N GLY A 123 2.71 12.40 14.91
CA GLY A 123 4.11 11.98 14.96
C GLY A 123 4.42 11.00 13.81
N THR A 124 5.63 10.44 13.80
CA THR A 124 5.92 9.25 12.98
C THR A 124 5.28 8.01 13.59
N LEU A 125 5.30 6.89 12.88
CA LEU A 125 4.94 5.61 13.48
C LEU A 125 5.96 5.28 14.59
N SER A 126 5.48 4.98 15.80
CA SER A 126 6.31 4.48 16.91
C SER A 126 6.57 2.97 16.74
N ASP A 127 7.72 2.48 17.22
CA ASP A 127 8.20 1.10 17.00
C ASP A 127 8.17 0.71 15.50
N SER A 128 8.64 1.66 14.69
CA SER A 128 8.38 1.77 13.27
C SER A 128 8.92 0.61 12.44
N ILE A 129 8.23 0.36 11.33
CA ILE A 129 8.79 -0.37 10.19
C ILE A 129 9.95 0.41 9.54
N PHE A 130 10.15 1.69 9.82
CA PHE A 130 11.30 2.47 9.38
C PHE A 130 12.37 2.51 10.48
N SER A 131 13.60 2.17 10.11
CA SER A 131 14.79 2.44 10.90
C SER A 131 14.99 3.95 10.90
N VAL A 132 14.70 4.61 12.02
CA VAL A 132 15.20 5.97 12.28
C VAL A 132 16.71 5.93 12.42
#